data_AF-A0AAJ1EHM6-F1
#
_entry.id   AF-A0AAJ1EHM6-F1
#
_cell.length_a   1.000
_cell.length_b   1.000
_cell.length_c   1.000
_cell.angle_alpha   90.00
_cell.angle_beta   90.00
_cell.angle_gamma   90.00
#
_symmetry.space_group_name_H-M   'P 1'
#
loop_
_entity.id
_entity.type
_entity.pdbx_description
1 polymer ?
#
loop_
_entity_poly.entity_id
_entity_poly.type
_entity_poly.pdbx_seq_one_letter_code
_entity_poly.pdbx_strand_id
1 'polypeptide(L)'
;MTDDAAVTPEPTKTAADIELRRYEARLGVWKVVLGTMIVGLAGVLIPGLVSFYTTYFESLRKDAELSQAQQAAHQQYIKDFFDTAVNQDIELRIRFANYFANLSGEDQRQLWQSYRDSQTETRGTLRTLINELERKMTLLNPERQNEFSTAEKAAEYKELERRRDWAYREIGYVAIESTAVSTQGRSKRALYDETVELVARLAGRTAPFDPSGKDWVRFWTLYNVELIDVESREFARVMIAIGNALKRLAATQSLPDDELKKLVQDLTALAHQELSGLTRAVAQ
;
A
#
# COMPACT_ATOMS: atom_id res chain seq x y z
N MET A 1 -75.99 51.63 -78.28
CA MET A 1 -75.39 52.00 -76.99
C MET A 1 -74.02 51.38 -76.94
N THR A 2 -73.02 52.15 -77.34
CA THR A 2 -71.59 51.81 -77.36
C THR A 2 -70.94 52.74 -76.36
N ASP A 3 -70.56 52.20 -75.20
CA ASP A 3 -69.78 52.93 -74.18
C ASP A 3 -68.33 52.99 -74.64
N ASP A 4 -67.89 54.19 -75.02
CA ASP A 4 -66.49 54.53 -75.25
C ASP A 4 -65.76 54.63 -73.90
N ALA A 5 -65.00 53.59 -73.57
CA ALA A 5 -64.06 53.62 -72.45
C ALA A 5 -62.89 54.55 -72.78
N ALA A 6 -62.88 55.72 -72.12
CA ALA A 6 -61.78 56.68 -72.19
C ALA A 6 -60.49 56.06 -71.62
N VAL A 7 -59.53 55.77 -72.51
CA VAL A 7 -58.17 55.36 -72.15
C VAL A 7 -57.43 56.59 -71.61
N THR A 8 -57.17 56.62 -70.30
CA THR A 8 -56.28 57.60 -69.67
C THR A 8 -54.82 57.30 -70.06
N PRO A 9 -54.05 58.30 -70.52
CA PRO A 9 -52.66 58.09 -70.90
C PRO A 9 -51.79 57.81 -69.67
N GLU A 10 -51.01 56.72 -69.72
CA GLU A 10 -50.04 56.40 -68.67
C GLU A 10 -48.98 57.50 -68.53
N PRO A 11 -48.59 57.88 -67.30
CA PRO A 11 -47.50 58.82 -67.08
C PRO A 11 -46.16 58.24 -67.57
N THR A 12 -45.55 58.93 -68.53
CA THR A 12 -44.19 58.65 -69.02
C THR A 12 -43.18 58.75 -67.88
N LYS A 13 -42.65 57.61 -67.45
CA LYS A 13 -41.67 57.50 -66.37
C LYS A 13 -40.34 58.13 -66.80
N THR A 14 -39.86 59.07 -66.00
CA THR A 14 -38.60 59.79 -66.23
C THR A 14 -37.38 58.89 -65.98
N ALA A 15 -36.27 59.12 -66.69
CA ALA A 15 -35.05 58.32 -66.56
C ALA A 15 -34.52 58.23 -65.12
N ALA A 16 -34.71 59.28 -64.32
CA ALA A 16 -34.38 59.32 -62.90
C ALA A 16 -35.17 58.29 -62.06
N ASP A 17 -36.44 58.03 -62.39
CA ASP A 17 -37.27 57.04 -61.69
C ASP A 17 -36.79 55.61 -61.95
N ILE A 18 -36.22 55.37 -63.14
CA ILE A 18 -35.66 54.07 -63.52
C ILE A 18 -34.35 53.84 -62.74
N GLU A 19 -33.52 54.86 -62.58
CA GLU A 19 -32.28 54.75 -61.79
C GLU A 19 -32.56 54.59 -60.29
N LEU A 20 -33.54 55.33 -59.74
CA LEU A 20 -33.97 55.20 -58.34
C LEU A 20 -34.42 53.76 -58.04
N ARG A 21 -35.25 53.17 -58.91
CA ARG A 21 -35.72 51.78 -58.76
C ARG A 21 -34.60 50.75 -58.85
N ARG A 22 -33.57 51.00 -59.68
CA ARG A 22 -32.39 50.13 -59.75
C ARG A 22 -31.56 50.21 -58.48
N TYR A 23 -31.45 51.39 -57.87
CA TYR A 23 -30.74 51.58 -56.61
C TYR A 23 -31.48 50.93 -55.43
N GLU A 24 -32.81 51.11 -55.35
CA GLU A 24 -33.66 50.46 -54.36
C GLU A 24 -33.62 48.93 -54.48
N ALA A 25 -33.63 48.40 -55.71
CA ALA A 25 -33.50 46.96 -55.94
C ALA A 25 -32.15 46.42 -55.45
N ARG A 26 -31.04 47.14 -55.70
CA ARG A 26 -29.70 46.76 -55.20
C ARG A 26 -29.63 46.79 -53.68
N LEU A 27 -30.21 47.81 -53.04
CA LEU A 27 -30.32 47.89 -51.59
C LEU A 27 -31.17 46.76 -51.00
N GLY A 28 -32.27 46.40 -51.67
CA GLY A 28 -33.12 45.27 -51.29
C GLY A 28 -32.36 43.94 -51.29
N VAL A 29 -31.57 43.67 -52.33
CA VAL A 29 -30.73 42.46 -52.42
C VAL A 29 -29.70 42.44 -51.29
N TRP A 30 -29.01 43.54 -51.02
CA TRP A 30 -28.03 43.60 -49.93
C TRP A 30 -28.65 43.40 -48.55
N LYS A 31 -29.87 43.90 -48.29
CA LYS A 31 -30.58 43.64 -47.03
C LYS A 31 -30.92 42.16 -46.85
N VAL A 32 -31.33 41.47 -47.92
CA VAL A 32 -31.63 40.03 -47.87
C VAL A 32 -30.35 39.21 -47.68
N VAL A 33 -29.26 39.55 -48.37
CA VAL A 33 -27.97 38.85 -48.23
C VAL A 33 -27.38 39.04 -46.84
N LEU A 34 -27.38 40.27 -46.31
CA LEU A 34 -26.90 40.53 -44.93
C LEU A 34 -27.80 39.88 -43.88
N GLY A 35 -29.13 39.93 -44.06
CA GLY A 35 -30.07 39.30 -43.14
C GLY A 35 -29.90 37.78 -43.08
N THR A 36 -29.78 37.12 -44.23
CA THR A 36 -29.57 35.66 -44.31
C THR A 36 -28.19 35.24 -43.81
N MET A 37 -27.15 36.04 -44.06
CA MET A 37 -25.81 35.81 -43.52
C MET A 37 -25.80 35.90 -41.98
N ILE A 38 -26.44 36.92 -41.38
CA ILE A 38 -26.51 37.07 -39.91
C ILE A 38 -27.30 35.91 -39.28
N VAL A 39 -28.44 35.53 -39.85
CA VAL A 39 -29.25 34.41 -39.35
C VAL A 39 -28.50 33.07 -39.50
N GLY A 40 -27.80 32.87 -40.62
CA GLY A 40 -26.96 31.69 -40.83
C GLY A 40 -25.78 31.60 -39.86
N LEU A 41 -25.10 32.71 -39.61
CA LEU A 41 -24.01 32.80 -38.63
C LEU A 41 -24.50 32.56 -37.19
N ALA A 42 -25.65 33.14 -36.83
CA ALA A 42 -26.27 32.90 -35.53
C ALA A 42 -26.69 31.44 -35.35
N GLY A 43 -27.23 30.80 -36.40
CA GLY A 43 -27.64 29.39 -36.39
C GLY A 43 -26.50 28.40 -36.16
N VAL A 44 -25.26 28.74 -36.54
CA VAL A 44 -24.08 27.87 -36.36
C VAL A 44 -23.30 28.21 -35.09
N LEU A 45 -23.13 29.50 -34.77
CA LEU A 45 -22.33 29.92 -33.63
C LEU A 45 -23.01 29.65 -32.28
N ILE A 46 -24.32 29.82 -32.18
CA ILE A 46 -25.03 29.66 -30.90
C ILE A 46 -24.96 28.21 -30.40
N PRO A 47 -25.26 27.17 -31.21
CA PRO A 47 -25.12 25.77 -30.77
C PRO A 47 -23.66 25.39 -30.46
N GLY A 48 -22.69 25.90 -31.23
CA GLY A 48 -21.26 25.65 -31.01
C GLY A 48 -20.75 26.23 -29.68
N LEU A 49 -21.17 27.45 -29.33
CA LEU A 49 -20.80 28.07 -28.07
C LEU A 49 -21.45 27.36 -26.87
N VAL A 50 -22.73 26.99 -26.97
CA VAL A 50 -23.42 26.25 -25.89
C VAL A 50 -22.79 24.88 -25.65
N SER A 51 -22.46 24.13 -26.72
CA SER A 51 -21.78 22.83 -26.59
C SER A 51 -20.36 22.97 -26.03
N PHE A 52 -19.62 24.00 -26.40
CA PHE A 52 -18.29 24.27 -25.84
C PHE A 52 -18.35 24.62 -24.34
N TYR A 53 -19.25 25.54 -23.95
CA TYR A 53 -19.41 25.92 -22.54
C TYR A 53 -19.87 24.74 -21.66
N THR A 54 -20.83 23.95 -22.14
CA THR A 54 -21.29 22.76 -21.40
C THR A 54 -20.17 21.74 -21.20
N THR A 55 -19.40 21.43 -22.25
CA THR A 55 -18.25 20.51 -22.15
C THR A 55 -17.18 21.01 -21.16
N TYR A 56 -16.86 22.30 -21.20
CA TYR A 56 -15.88 22.91 -20.29
C TYR A 56 -16.34 22.93 -18.82
N PHE A 57 -17.60 23.23 -18.55
CA PHE A 57 -18.15 23.15 -17.20
C PHE A 57 -18.26 21.71 -16.70
N GLU A 58 -18.56 20.77 -17.59
CA GLU A 58 -18.61 19.35 -17.25
C GLU A 58 -17.22 18.81 -16.90
N SER A 59 -16.15 19.24 -17.57
CA SER A 59 -14.78 18.86 -17.21
C SER A 59 -14.35 19.44 -15.87
N LEU A 60 -14.61 20.74 -15.62
CA LEU A 60 -14.32 21.36 -14.32
C LEU A 60 -15.07 20.69 -13.17
N ARG A 61 -16.33 20.33 -13.41
CA ARG A 61 -17.14 19.59 -12.43
C ARG A 61 -16.60 18.18 -12.20
N LYS A 62 -16.19 17.45 -13.25
CA LYS A 62 -15.57 16.13 -13.13
C LYS A 62 -14.25 16.17 -12.36
N ASP A 63 -13.43 17.19 -12.55
CA ASP A 63 -12.18 17.36 -11.81
C ASP A 63 -12.43 17.66 -10.33
N ALA A 64 -13.44 18.51 -10.04
CA ALA A 64 -13.87 18.78 -8.68
C ALA A 64 -14.46 17.51 -8.01
N GLU A 65 -15.32 16.78 -8.70
CA GLU A 65 -15.91 15.52 -8.22
C GLU A 65 -14.83 14.45 -8.02
N LEU A 66 -13.84 14.34 -8.92
CA LEU A 66 -12.70 13.43 -8.79
C LEU A 66 -11.85 13.78 -7.58
N SER A 67 -11.49 15.06 -7.40
CA SER A 67 -10.68 15.48 -6.25
C SER A 67 -11.42 15.26 -4.92
N GLN A 68 -12.72 15.50 -4.89
CA GLN A 68 -13.56 15.23 -3.72
C GLN A 68 -13.70 13.72 -3.47
N ALA A 69 -13.88 12.92 -4.53
CA ALA A 69 -13.92 11.46 -4.42
C ALA A 69 -12.58 10.88 -3.95
N GLN A 70 -11.45 11.42 -4.42
CA GLN A 70 -10.12 11.04 -3.96
C GLN A 70 -9.90 11.40 -2.49
N GLN A 71 -10.31 12.60 -2.06
CA GLN A 71 -10.25 13.00 -0.66
C GLN A 71 -11.14 12.12 0.22
N ALA A 72 -12.37 11.84 -0.22
CA ALA A 72 -13.30 10.97 0.50
C ALA A 72 -12.75 9.52 0.58
N ALA A 73 -12.21 8.99 -0.51
CA ALA A 73 -11.57 7.67 -0.54
C ALA A 73 -10.34 7.62 0.38
N HIS A 74 -9.53 8.69 0.40
CA HIS A 74 -8.38 8.80 1.29
C HIS A 74 -8.81 8.84 2.76
N GLN A 75 -9.84 9.63 3.10
CA GLN A 75 -10.39 9.69 4.45
C GLN A 75 -11.00 8.35 4.89
N GLN A 76 -11.72 7.67 3.98
CA GLN A 76 -12.30 6.36 4.25
C GLN A 76 -11.20 5.30 4.48
N TYR A 77 -10.16 5.29 3.64
CA TYR A 77 -9.00 4.41 3.83
C TYR A 77 -8.32 4.67 5.17
N ILE A 78 -8.11 5.95 5.54
CA ILE A 78 -7.56 6.32 6.85
C ILE A 78 -8.44 5.77 7.97
N LYS A 79 -9.76 5.97 7.89
CA LYS A 79 -10.71 5.48 8.90
C LYS A 79 -10.69 3.96 9.04
N ASP A 80 -10.83 3.22 7.94
CA ASP A 80 -10.86 1.76 7.98
C ASP A 80 -9.52 1.18 8.47
N PHE A 81 -8.42 1.84 8.10
CA PHE A 81 -7.10 1.49 8.61
C PHE A 81 -6.96 1.82 10.11
N PHE A 82 -7.48 2.94 10.61
CA PHE A 82 -7.49 3.25 12.03
C PHE A 82 -8.36 2.27 12.83
N ASP A 83 -9.56 1.98 12.35
CA ASP A 83 -10.47 0.99 12.95
C ASP A 83 -9.78 -0.39 13.02
N THR A 84 -8.91 -0.69 12.06
CA THR A 84 -8.10 -1.92 12.06
C THR A 84 -6.89 -1.81 12.99
N ALA A 85 -6.07 -0.76 12.89
CA ALA A 85 -4.81 -0.60 13.59
C ALA A 85 -4.98 -0.35 15.10
N VAL A 86 -6.03 0.37 15.50
CA VAL A 86 -6.37 0.57 16.92
C VAL A 86 -6.78 -0.74 17.58
N ASN A 87 -7.41 -1.64 16.81
CA ASN A 87 -7.83 -2.97 17.28
C ASN A 87 -6.77 -4.06 17.06
N GLN A 88 -5.61 -3.72 16.49
CA GLN A 88 -4.55 -4.69 16.14
C GLN A 88 -3.20 -4.37 16.81
N ASP A 89 -2.25 -5.29 16.60
CA ASP A 89 -0.87 -5.32 17.07
C ASP A 89 -0.15 -3.95 17.06
N ILE A 90 0.58 -3.67 18.14
CA ILE A 90 1.46 -2.50 18.28
C ILE A 90 2.48 -2.34 17.13
N GLU A 91 2.93 -3.42 16.50
CA GLU A 91 3.85 -3.37 15.36
C GLU A 91 3.19 -2.70 14.15
N LEU A 92 1.90 -2.97 13.91
CA LEU A 92 1.14 -2.31 12.86
C LEU A 92 0.98 -0.82 13.15
N ARG A 93 0.73 -0.46 14.42
CA ARG A 93 0.68 0.93 14.87
C ARG A 93 2.01 1.66 14.67
N ILE A 94 3.13 1.02 14.95
CA ILE A 94 4.48 1.58 14.71
C ILE A 94 4.73 1.80 13.21
N ARG A 95 4.45 0.79 12.37
CA ARG A 95 4.62 0.90 10.90
C ARG A 95 3.74 1.99 10.32
N PHE A 96 2.50 2.10 10.80
CA PHE A 96 1.56 3.15 10.42
C PHE A 96 2.08 4.54 10.76
N ALA A 97 2.48 4.75 12.01
CA ALA A 97 3.03 6.02 12.46
C ALA A 97 4.26 6.42 11.60
N ASN A 98 5.11 5.45 11.26
CA ASN A 98 6.25 5.70 10.38
C ASN A 98 5.84 6.05 8.94
N TYR A 99 4.85 5.36 8.37
CA TYR A 99 4.34 5.66 7.03
C TYR A 99 3.77 7.09 6.96
N PHE A 100 2.88 7.43 7.90
CA PHE A 100 2.24 8.75 7.92
C PHE A 100 3.22 9.88 8.21
N ALA A 101 4.22 9.68 9.08
CA ALA A 101 5.28 10.68 9.28
C ALA A 101 5.99 11.08 7.98
N ASN A 102 6.19 10.13 7.06
CA ASN A 102 6.84 10.38 5.77
C ASN A 102 5.90 11.00 4.73
N LEU A 103 4.61 10.68 4.78
CA LEU A 103 3.61 11.19 3.83
C LEU A 103 3.09 12.58 4.22
N SER A 104 3.04 12.89 5.51
CA SER A 104 2.46 14.12 6.03
C SER A 104 3.38 15.34 5.85
N GLY A 105 2.76 16.53 5.81
CA GLY A 105 3.46 17.81 5.88
C GLY A 105 4.26 17.98 7.18
N GLU A 106 5.16 18.97 7.20
CA GLU A 106 6.12 19.18 8.30
C GLU A 106 5.46 19.31 9.67
N ASP A 107 4.33 20.03 9.75
CA ASP A 107 3.57 20.24 10.99
C ASP A 107 3.01 18.92 11.59
N GLN A 108 2.58 17.99 10.73
CA GLN A 108 1.99 16.72 11.18
C GLN A 108 3.04 15.62 11.35
N ARG A 109 4.18 15.72 10.66
CA ARG A 109 5.27 14.75 10.74
C ARG A 109 5.76 14.55 12.17
N GLN A 110 5.91 15.64 12.93
CA GLN A 110 6.40 15.57 14.30
C GLN A 110 5.41 14.86 15.25
N LEU A 111 4.10 15.03 15.02
CA LEU A 111 3.07 14.32 15.78
C LEU A 111 3.15 12.82 15.53
N TRP A 112 3.30 12.41 14.27
CA TRP A 112 3.44 11.01 13.89
C TRP A 112 4.72 10.36 14.41
N GLN A 113 5.84 11.09 14.39
CA GLN A 113 7.08 10.63 14.99
C GLN A 113 6.94 10.44 16.50
N SER A 114 6.35 11.41 17.21
CA SER A 114 6.08 11.30 18.64
C SER A 114 5.19 10.09 18.96
N TYR A 115 4.14 9.86 18.15
CA TYR A 115 3.27 8.71 18.30
C TYR A 115 4.02 7.38 18.07
N ARG A 116 4.84 7.29 17.01
CA ARG A 116 5.69 6.11 16.73
C ARG A 116 6.61 5.79 17.91
N ASP A 117 7.25 6.82 18.46
CA ASP A 117 8.22 6.67 19.53
C ASP A 117 7.53 6.20 20.82
N SER A 118 6.34 6.74 21.13
CA SER A 118 5.48 6.27 22.23
C SER A 118 5.03 4.81 22.07
N GLN A 119 4.63 4.38 20.86
CA GLN A 119 4.29 2.97 20.62
C GLN A 119 5.52 2.06 20.76
N THR A 120 6.69 2.54 20.33
CA THR A 120 7.96 1.80 20.46
C THR A 120 8.36 1.60 21.93
N GLU A 121 8.19 2.64 22.75
CA GLU A 121 8.39 2.58 24.20
C GLU A 121 7.40 1.61 24.85
N THR A 122 6.11 1.71 24.51
CA THR A 122 5.07 0.82 25.01
C THR A 122 5.39 -0.65 24.70
N ARG A 123 5.85 -0.96 23.48
CA ARG A 123 6.33 -2.30 23.11
C ARG A 123 7.48 -2.76 24.00
N GLY A 124 8.45 -1.89 24.28
CA GLY A 124 9.58 -2.20 25.15
C GLY A 124 9.14 -2.52 26.59
N THR A 125 8.21 -1.74 27.12
CA THR A 125 7.58 -1.96 28.44
C THR A 125 6.83 -3.28 28.49
N LEU A 126 6.03 -3.60 27.46
CA LEU A 126 5.30 -4.87 27.38
C LEU A 126 6.24 -6.07 27.30
N ARG A 127 7.34 -6.00 26.55
CA ARG A 127 8.37 -7.06 26.53
C ARG A 127 8.99 -7.30 27.91
N THR A 128 9.26 -6.23 28.64
CA THR A 128 9.81 -6.32 30.00
C THR A 128 8.79 -6.95 30.96
N LEU A 129 7.52 -6.56 30.83
CA LEU A 129 6.42 -7.14 31.59
C LEU A 129 6.25 -8.64 31.30
N ILE A 130 6.31 -9.06 30.04
CA ILE A 130 6.24 -10.48 29.64
C ILE A 130 7.35 -11.27 30.35
N ASN A 131 8.60 -10.82 30.26
CA ASN A 131 9.73 -11.49 30.92
C ASN A 131 9.54 -11.58 32.45
N GLU A 132 9.00 -10.54 33.08
CA GLU A 132 8.70 -10.54 34.51
C GLU A 132 7.60 -11.55 34.87
N LEU A 133 6.52 -11.58 34.09
CA LEU A 133 5.40 -12.51 34.29
C LEU A 133 5.85 -13.96 34.10
N GLU A 134 6.63 -14.26 33.07
CA GLU A 134 7.17 -15.60 32.83
C GLU A 134 8.09 -16.06 33.97
N ARG A 135 8.91 -15.15 34.49
CA ARG A 135 9.75 -15.43 35.65
C ARG A 135 8.91 -15.76 36.89
N LYS A 136 7.85 -14.99 37.15
CA LYS A 136 6.92 -15.23 38.27
C LYS A 136 6.16 -16.55 38.10
N MET A 137 5.67 -16.84 36.91
CA MET A 137 5.00 -18.10 36.59
C MET A 137 5.93 -19.30 36.80
N THR A 138 7.21 -19.20 36.41
CA THR A 138 8.20 -20.26 36.63
C THR A 138 8.42 -20.55 38.13
N LEU A 139 8.42 -19.51 38.98
CA LEU A 139 8.55 -19.66 40.43
C LEU A 139 7.29 -20.27 41.07
N LEU A 140 6.12 -20.02 40.49
CA LEU A 140 4.82 -20.50 40.94
C LEU A 140 4.38 -21.81 40.26
N ASN A 141 5.22 -22.41 39.41
CA ASN A 141 4.84 -23.59 38.62
C ASN A 141 4.39 -24.73 39.55
N PRO A 142 3.09 -25.14 39.50
CA PRO A 142 2.54 -26.15 40.39
C PRO A 142 3.15 -27.54 40.20
N GLU A 143 3.72 -27.85 39.03
CA GLU A 143 4.36 -29.14 38.76
C GLU A 143 5.69 -29.30 39.50
N ARG A 144 6.36 -28.20 39.84
CA ARG A 144 7.62 -28.22 40.61
C ARG A 144 7.39 -28.19 42.13
N GLN A 145 6.23 -27.76 42.57
CA GLN A 145 5.89 -27.70 44.00
C GLN A 145 5.00 -28.89 44.37
N ASN A 146 5.62 -30.05 44.64
CA ASN A 146 4.97 -31.25 45.19
C ASN A 146 4.29 -31.03 46.56
N GLU A 147 4.38 -29.83 47.13
CA GLU A 147 3.82 -29.48 48.43
C GLU A 147 2.96 -28.20 48.31
N PHE A 148 1.66 -28.39 48.44
CA PHE A 148 0.64 -27.36 48.65
C PHE A 148 0.53 -26.29 47.55
N SER A 149 -0.09 -26.67 46.43
CA SER A 149 -0.93 -25.75 45.66
C SER A 149 -2.14 -25.37 46.53
N THR A 150 -2.01 -24.34 47.36
CA THR A 150 -3.19 -23.68 47.91
C THR A 150 -4.02 -23.13 46.74
N ALA A 151 -5.35 -23.16 46.84
CA ALA A 151 -6.24 -22.63 45.79
C ALA A 151 -5.88 -21.18 45.40
N GLU A 152 -5.29 -20.43 46.33
CA GLU A 152 -4.75 -19.08 46.14
C GLU A 152 -3.61 -19.02 45.11
N LYS A 153 -2.61 -19.90 45.21
CA LYS A 153 -1.49 -19.95 44.25
C LYS A 153 -1.96 -20.30 42.84
N ALA A 154 -2.94 -21.21 42.73
CA ALA A 154 -3.54 -21.57 41.44
C ALA A 154 -4.31 -20.39 40.81
N ALA A 155 -5.01 -19.60 41.63
CA ALA A 155 -5.68 -18.38 41.17
C ALA A 155 -4.68 -17.30 40.73
N GLU A 156 -3.59 -17.13 41.49
CA GLU A 156 -2.51 -16.20 41.13
C GLU A 156 -1.84 -16.59 39.81
N TYR A 157 -1.53 -17.87 39.61
CA TYR A 157 -0.95 -18.37 38.36
C TYR A 157 -1.83 -18.07 37.14
N LYS A 158 -3.15 -18.32 37.25
CA LYS A 158 -4.12 -18.02 36.17
C LYS A 158 -4.19 -16.53 35.84
N GLU A 159 -4.08 -15.68 36.86
CA GLU A 159 -4.06 -14.23 36.65
C GLU A 159 -2.79 -13.79 35.91
N LEU A 160 -1.63 -14.33 36.29
CA LEU A 160 -0.36 -14.08 35.59
C LEU A 160 -0.43 -14.54 34.14
N GLU A 161 -0.97 -15.74 33.89
CA GLU A 161 -1.19 -16.29 32.55
C GLU A 161 -2.09 -15.37 31.70
N ARG A 162 -3.26 -14.97 32.21
CA ARG A 162 -4.17 -14.05 31.51
C ARG A 162 -3.48 -12.73 31.15
N ARG A 163 -2.68 -12.19 32.07
CA ARG A 163 -1.97 -10.92 31.91
C ARG A 163 -0.83 -11.03 30.89
N ARG A 164 -0.13 -12.16 30.89
CA ARG A 164 0.91 -12.50 29.90
C ARG A 164 0.28 -12.65 28.51
N ASP A 165 -0.82 -13.37 28.40
CA ASP A 165 -1.53 -13.59 27.14
C ASP A 165 -2.16 -12.30 26.58
N TRP A 166 -2.59 -11.39 27.45
CA TRP A 166 -2.96 -10.04 27.04
C TRP A 166 -1.76 -9.28 26.47
N ALA A 167 -0.63 -9.27 27.19
CA ALA A 167 0.57 -8.57 26.74
C ALA A 167 1.08 -9.12 25.41
N TYR A 168 1.08 -10.45 25.23
CA TYR A 168 1.44 -11.11 23.98
C TYR A 168 0.55 -10.71 22.81
N ARG A 169 -0.78 -10.68 23.01
CA ARG A 169 -1.72 -10.22 21.98
C ARG A 169 -1.50 -8.76 21.61
N GLU A 170 -1.20 -7.91 22.60
CA GLU A 170 -0.97 -6.48 22.37
C GLU A 170 0.29 -6.23 21.52
N ILE A 171 1.36 -6.99 21.74
CA ILE A 171 2.58 -6.91 20.93
C ILE A 171 2.55 -7.77 19.65
N GLY A 172 1.41 -8.41 19.35
CA GLY A 172 1.23 -9.35 18.24
C GLY A 172 2.19 -10.54 18.23
N TYR A 173 2.79 -10.83 19.38
CA TYR A 173 3.81 -11.84 19.50
C TYR A 173 3.15 -13.16 19.90
N VAL A 174 3.27 -14.15 19.03
CA VAL A 174 2.79 -15.50 19.27
C VAL A 174 3.80 -16.16 20.23
N ALA A 175 3.33 -16.53 21.45
CA ALA A 175 4.18 -16.93 22.57
C ALA A 175 5.28 -17.94 22.18
N ILE A 176 6.49 -17.79 22.74
CA ILE A 176 7.65 -18.64 22.40
C ILE A 176 7.38 -20.12 22.70
N GLU A 177 6.51 -20.49 23.64
CA GLU A 177 6.17 -21.90 23.86
C GLU A 177 5.30 -22.52 22.75
N SER A 178 4.82 -21.70 21.80
CA SER A 178 4.25 -22.15 20.53
C SER A 178 5.27 -22.15 19.37
N THR A 179 6.56 -21.84 19.61
CA THR A 179 7.66 -21.82 18.61
C THR A 179 8.19 -23.20 18.18
N ALA A 180 7.33 -24.21 18.09
CA ALA A 180 7.62 -25.40 17.29
C ALA A 180 6.81 -25.46 15.99
N VAL A 181 5.93 -24.49 15.76
CA VAL A 181 4.97 -24.48 14.66
C VAL A 181 5.10 -23.10 14.03
N SER A 182 5.86 -22.98 12.93
CA SER A 182 5.77 -21.82 12.04
C SER A 182 4.30 -21.57 11.66
N THR A 183 3.99 -20.46 10.98
CA THR A 183 2.64 -20.26 10.39
C THR A 183 2.13 -21.45 9.53
N GLN A 184 3.02 -22.39 9.16
CA GLN A 184 2.73 -23.64 8.46
C GLN A 184 3.00 -24.93 9.26
N GLY A 185 3.23 -24.87 10.57
CA GLY A 185 3.43 -26.07 11.39
C GLY A 185 4.83 -26.66 11.39
N ARG A 186 5.83 -25.92 10.91
CA ARG A 186 7.20 -26.45 10.80
C ARG A 186 8.05 -26.05 12.00
N SER A 187 8.85 -26.99 12.48
CA SER A 187 9.78 -26.74 13.59
C SER A 187 10.94 -25.85 13.15
N LYS A 188 11.49 -25.08 14.09
CA LYS A 188 12.70 -24.26 13.88
C LYS A 188 13.84 -25.05 13.24
N ARG A 189 14.08 -26.28 13.73
CA ARG A 189 15.07 -27.20 13.14
C ARG A 189 14.80 -27.47 11.66
N ALA A 190 13.58 -27.85 11.31
CA ALA A 190 13.23 -28.17 9.92
C ALA A 190 13.37 -26.95 8.97
N LEU A 191 13.09 -25.75 9.47
CA LEU A 191 13.27 -24.51 8.69
C LEU A 191 14.75 -24.17 8.52
N TYR A 192 15.55 -24.30 9.57
CA TYR A 192 16.99 -24.03 9.53
C TYR A 192 17.71 -25.01 8.60
N ASP A 193 17.42 -26.30 8.72
CA ASP A 193 18.02 -27.34 7.88
C ASP A 193 17.70 -27.09 6.40
N GLU A 194 16.43 -26.82 6.07
CA GLU A 194 16.05 -26.50 4.69
C GLU A 194 16.74 -25.22 4.18
N THR A 195 16.82 -24.19 5.03
CA THR A 195 17.45 -22.92 4.66
C THR A 195 18.92 -23.13 4.32
N VAL A 196 19.66 -23.85 5.18
CA VAL A 196 21.07 -24.19 4.99
C VAL A 196 21.26 -24.99 3.70
N GLU A 197 20.47 -26.04 3.48
CA GLU A 197 20.54 -26.84 2.26
C GLU A 197 20.26 -26.01 1.00
N LEU A 198 19.24 -25.15 1.06
CA LEU A 198 18.87 -24.29 -0.06
C LEU A 198 19.97 -23.30 -0.41
N VAL A 199 20.53 -22.59 0.58
CA VAL A 199 21.61 -21.63 0.30
C VAL A 199 22.89 -22.34 -0.16
N ALA A 200 23.15 -23.56 0.32
CA ALA A 200 24.25 -24.38 -0.16
C ALA A 200 24.06 -24.78 -1.63
N ARG A 201 22.84 -25.18 -2.03
CA ARG A 201 22.52 -25.43 -3.45
C ARG A 201 22.73 -24.18 -4.30
N LEU A 202 22.26 -23.02 -3.83
CA LEU A 202 22.42 -21.74 -4.53
C LEU A 202 23.90 -21.37 -4.70
N ALA A 203 24.73 -21.53 -3.67
CA ALA A 203 26.16 -21.27 -3.72
C ALA A 203 26.94 -22.29 -4.58
N GLY A 204 26.42 -23.50 -4.77
CA GLY A 204 27.01 -24.55 -5.59
C GLY A 204 26.62 -24.53 -7.07
N ARG A 205 25.81 -23.56 -7.52
CA ARG A 205 25.34 -23.50 -8.90
C ARG A 205 26.48 -23.24 -9.89
N THR A 206 26.46 -23.97 -11.00
CA THR A 206 27.36 -23.79 -12.16
C THR A 206 26.73 -22.94 -13.28
N ALA A 207 25.53 -22.42 -13.07
CA ALA A 207 24.80 -21.58 -13.99
C ALA A 207 24.45 -20.24 -13.33
N PRO A 208 24.33 -19.13 -14.11
CA PRO A 208 23.87 -17.85 -13.62
C PRO A 208 22.55 -17.92 -12.84
N PHE A 209 22.35 -16.97 -11.93
CA PHE A 209 21.13 -16.88 -11.16
C PHE A 209 19.95 -16.41 -12.01
N ASP A 210 18.86 -17.17 -11.93
CA ASP A 210 17.56 -16.81 -12.50
C ASP A 210 16.60 -16.41 -11.38
N PRO A 211 16.13 -15.15 -11.32
CA PRO A 211 15.14 -14.70 -10.33
C PRO A 211 13.81 -15.44 -10.38
N SER A 212 13.52 -16.15 -11.48
CA SER A 212 12.31 -16.97 -11.63
C SER A 212 12.54 -18.42 -11.19
N GLY A 213 13.79 -18.78 -10.85
CA GLY A 213 14.17 -20.13 -10.48
C GLY A 213 13.53 -20.59 -9.17
N LYS A 214 13.17 -21.88 -9.08
CA LYS A 214 12.53 -22.47 -7.90
C LYS A 214 13.30 -22.19 -6.60
N ASP A 215 14.61 -22.38 -6.60
CA ASP A 215 15.44 -22.16 -5.41
C ASP A 215 15.50 -20.67 -5.01
N TRP A 216 15.48 -19.76 -6.00
CA TRP A 216 15.44 -18.32 -5.74
C TRP A 216 14.14 -17.92 -5.06
N VAL A 217 13.00 -18.31 -5.64
CA VAL A 217 11.68 -18.04 -5.06
C VAL A 217 11.60 -18.62 -3.65
N ARG A 218 12.06 -19.87 -3.46
CA ARG A 218 12.04 -20.53 -2.16
C ARG A 218 12.86 -19.81 -1.10
N PHE A 219 14.03 -19.26 -1.48
CA PHE A 219 14.87 -18.50 -0.56
C PHE A 219 14.11 -17.28 -0.01
N TRP A 220 13.46 -16.53 -0.90
CA TRP A 220 12.69 -15.36 -0.49
C TRP A 220 11.42 -15.70 0.29
N THR A 221 10.81 -16.87 0.04
CA THR A 221 9.71 -17.37 0.89
C THR A 221 10.21 -17.70 2.29
N LEU A 222 11.33 -18.43 2.42
CA LEU A 222 11.92 -18.73 3.72
C LEU A 222 12.25 -17.44 4.47
N TYR A 223 12.98 -16.52 3.82
CA TYR A 223 13.43 -15.28 4.43
C TYR A 223 12.32 -14.29 4.80
N ASN A 224 11.34 -14.06 3.90
CA ASN A 224 10.31 -13.03 4.14
C ASN A 224 9.04 -13.55 4.80
N VAL A 225 8.91 -14.87 5.02
CA VAL A 225 7.66 -15.46 5.52
C VAL A 225 7.91 -16.49 6.61
N GLU A 226 8.71 -17.51 6.34
CA GLU A 226 8.75 -18.70 7.22
C GLU A 226 9.76 -18.59 8.37
N LEU A 227 10.84 -17.84 8.19
CA LEU A 227 11.88 -17.64 9.20
C LEU A 227 11.63 -16.43 10.09
N ILE A 228 10.73 -15.53 9.66
CA ILE A 228 10.29 -14.38 10.48
C ILE A 228 9.82 -14.92 11.83
N ASP A 229 10.34 -14.31 12.89
CA ASP A 229 10.10 -14.65 14.31
C ASP A 229 10.70 -15.98 14.81
N VAL A 230 11.27 -16.81 13.93
CA VAL A 230 11.95 -18.08 14.31
C VAL A 230 13.47 -17.87 14.46
N GLU A 231 14.01 -16.98 13.65
CA GLU A 231 15.43 -16.68 13.52
C GLU A 231 16.00 -15.86 14.68
N SER A 232 17.28 -16.11 15.01
CA SER A 232 18.02 -15.19 15.88
C SER A 232 18.40 -13.91 15.12
N ARG A 233 18.81 -12.88 15.86
CA ARG A 233 19.30 -11.62 15.26
C ARG A 233 20.53 -11.86 14.38
N GLU A 234 21.43 -12.74 14.81
CA GLU A 234 22.63 -13.13 14.09
C GLU A 234 22.28 -13.89 12.81
N PHE A 235 21.30 -14.79 12.88
CA PHE A 235 20.84 -15.59 11.73
C PHE A 235 20.21 -14.68 10.67
N ALA A 236 19.31 -13.80 11.10
CA ALA A 236 18.72 -12.78 10.24
C ALA A 236 19.78 -11.91 9.56
N ARG A 237 20.83 -11.49 10.29
CA ARG A 237 21.92 -10.67 9.74
C ARG A 237 22.64 -11.39 8.60
N VAL A 238 22.95 -12.68 8.77
CA VAL A 238 23.61 -13.47 7.72
C VAL A 238 22.68 -13.72 6.53
N MET A 239 21.39 -14.00 6.78
CA MET A 239 20.38 -14.13 5.73
C MET A 239 20.20 -12.86 4.89
N ILE A 240 20.21 -11.68 5.52
CA ILE A 240 20.21 -10.38 4.83
C ILE A 240 21.43 -10.25 3.92
N ALA A 241 22.62 -10.59 4.42
CA ALA A 241 23.86 -10.52 3.64
C ALA A 241 23.81 -11.48 2.44
N ILE A 242 23.32 -12.71 2.63
CA ILE A 242 23.10 -13.69 1.55
C ILE A 242 22.11 -13.12 0.52
N GLY A 243 20.99 -12.57 0.96
CA GLY A 243 19.98 -11.98 0.07
C GLY A 243 20.53 -10.84 -0.77
N ASN A 244 21.40 -10.00 -0.20
CA ASN A 244 22.07 -8.92 -0.92
C ASN A 244 23.08 -9.45 -1.95
N ALA A 245 23.89 -10.46 -1.57
CA ALA A 245 24.82 -11.12 -2.49
C ALA A 245 24.07 -11.76 -3.67
N LEU A 246 22.98 -12.48 -3.39
CA LEU A 246 22.13 -13.10 -4.42
C LEU A 246 21.53 -12.06 -5.38
N LYS A 247 20.99 -10.94 -4.86
CA LYS A 247 20.48 -9.82 -5.69
C LYS A 247 21.55 -9.26 -6.61
N ARG A 248 22.76 -9.04 -6.09
CA ARG A 248 23.91 -8.56 -6.87
C ARG A 248 24.27 -9.53 -7.99
N LEU A 249 24.43 -10.81 -7.66
CA LEU A 249 24.82 -11.86 -8.61
C LEU A 249 23.76 -12.09 -9.71
N ALA A 250 22.48 -12.00 -9.37
CA ALA A 250 21.39 -12.06 -10.34
C ALA A 250 21.39 -10.85 -11.28
N ALA A 251 21.62 -9.63 -10.75
CA ALA A 251 21.69 -8.41 -11.54
C ALA A 251 22.87 -8.45 -12.54
N THR A 252 24.00 -9.04 -12.15
CA THR A 252 25.18 -9.18 -13.01
C THR A 252 25.23 -10.48 -13.81
N GLN A 253 24.18 -11.31 -13.73
CA GLN A 253 24.13 -12.66 -14.33
C GLN A 253 25.40 -13.48 -14.09
N SER A 254 25.99 -13.33 -12.91
CA SER A 254 27.28 -13.93 -12.56
C SER A 254 27.10 -15.26 -11.83
N LEU A 255 28.15 -16.08 -11.87
CA LEU A 255 28.23 -17.30 -11.07
C LEU A 255 28.44 -16.98 -9.58
N PRO A 256 28.10 -17.91 -8.66
CA PRO A 256 28.39 -17.76 -7.23
C PRO A 256 29.85 -17.38 -6.95
N ASP A 257 30.06 -16.27 -6.23
CA ASP A 257 31.37 -15.81 -5.79
C ASP A 257 31.80 -16.41 -4.45
N ASP A 258 33.04 -16.17 -4.05
CA ASP A 258 33.57 -16.70 -2.78
C ASP A 258 32.96 -15.99 -1.56
N GLU A 259 32.42 -14.79 -1.74
CA GLU A 259 31.67 -14.08 -0.69
C GLU A 259 30.39 -14.86 -0.34
N LEU A 260 29.59 -15.25 -1.32
CA LEU A 260 28.39 -16.04 -1.10
C LEU A 260 28.72 -17.38 -0.43
N LYS A 261 29.78 -18.08 -0.87
CA LYS A 261 30.21 -19.34 -0.24
C LYS A 261 30.58 -19.17 1.22
N LYS A 262 31.30 -18.09 1.55
CA LYS A 262 31.65 -17.77 2.94
C LYS A 262 30.41 -17.49 3.79
N LEU A 263 29.46 -16.70 3.28
CA LEU A 263 28.21 -16.41 3.99
C LEU A 263 27.40 -17.69 4.26
N VAL A 264 27.39 -18.64 3.32
CA VAL A 264 26.74 -19.95 3.52
C VAL A 264 27.43 -20.77 4.62
N GLN A 265 28.77 -20.75 4.69
CA GLN A 265 29.51 -21.41 5.78
C GLN A 265 29.17 -20.78 7.14
N ASP A 266 29.14 -19.44 7.20
CA ASP A 266 28.78 -18.69 8.41
C ASP A 266 27.33 -19.03 8.85
N LEU A 267 26.38 -19.09 7.92
CA LEU A 267 24.99 -19.47 8.20
C LEU A 267 24.90 -20.91 8.73
N THR A 268 25.64 -21.83 8.12
CA THR A 268 25.66 -23.25 8.51
C THR A 268 26.18 -23.44 9.93
N ALA A 269 27.27 -22.74 10.27
CA ALA A 269 27.86 -22.76 11.60
C ALA A 269 26.89 -22.19 12.65
N LEU A 270 26.23 -21.08 12.33
CA LEU A 270 25.25 -20.45 13.21
C LEU A 270 24.02 -21.34 13.44
N ALA A 271 23.50 -21.96 12.38
CA ALA A 271 22.39 -22.91 12.46
C ALA A 271 22.74 -24.08 13.42
N HIS A 272 23.91 -24.68 13.26
CA HIS A 272 24.38 -25.76 14.13
C HIS A 272 24.51 -25.30 15.59
N GLN A 273 25.08 -24.12 15.83
CA GLN A 273 25.24 -23.55 17.16
C GLN A 273 23.87 -23.40 17.85
N GLU A 274 22.90 -22.76 17.19
CA GLU A 274 21.57 -22.53 17.75
C GLU A 274 20.80 -23.84 17.99
N LEU A 275 20.82 -24.77 17.04
CA LEU A 275 20.10 -26.05 17.17
C LEU A 275 20.70 -26.95 18.24
N SER A 276 22.02 -26.87 18.48
CA SER A 276 22.67 -27.57 19.58
C SER A 276 22.23 -27.02 20.95
N GLY A 277 22.00 -25.71 21.05
CA GLY A 277 21.49 -25.05 22.25
C GLY A 277 20.08 -25.52 22.62
N LEU A 278 19.19 -25.63 21.64
CA LEU A 278 17.82 -26.14 21.84
C LEU A 278 17.81 -27.57 22.40
N THR A 279 18.69 -28.43 21.90
CA THR A 279 18.76 -29.83 22.34
C THR A 279 19.18 -29.94 23.81
N ARG A 280 20.04 -29.02 24.29
CA ARG A 280 20.45 -28.99 25.71
C ARG A 280 19.35 -28.45 26.62
N ALA A 281 18.58 -27.46 26.16
CA ALA A 281 17.50 -26.87 26.94
C ALA A 281 16.35 -27.87 27.20
N VAL A 282 16.07 -28.78 26.25
CA VAL A 282 15.05 -29.83 26.42
C VAL A 282 15.50 -30.95 27.36
N ALA A 283 16.80 -31.12 27.56
CA ALA A 283 17.35 -32.18 28.41
C ALA A 283 17.49 -31.77 29.90
N GLN A 284 17.15 -30.53 30.26
CA GLN A 284 17.23 -29.97 31.62
C GLN A 284 15.83 -29.73 32.19
#